data_AF-A0A7C3LZH7-F1
#
_entry.id   AF-A0A7C3LZH7-F1
#
_cell.length_a   1.000
_cell.length_b   1.000
_cell.length_c   1.000
_cell.angle_alpha   90.00
_cell.angle_beta   90.00
_cell.angle_gamma   90.00
#
_symmetry.space_group_name_H-M   'P 1'
#
loop_
_entity.id
_entity.type
_entity.pdbx_description
1 polymer ?
#
loop_
_entity_poly.entity_id
_entity_poly.type
_entity_poly.pdbx_seq_one_letter_code
_entity_poly.pdbx_strand_id
1 'polypeptide(L)'
;MEELKTPFEELTLIKKIHLIDEIIDSKIREFLQADGGDVDLIDVKETRGLTDVYISWLGACGGCESSGGTLYSIQRILNGQCETDTIRVYTV
;
A
#
# COMPACT_ATOMS: atom_id res chain seq x y z
N MET A 1 0.12 22.12 -19.38
CA MET A 1 -0.88 21.05 -19.40
C MET A 1 -0.99 20.64 -17.95
N GLU A 2 -2.01 21.12 -17.26
CA GLU A 2 -2.17 20.90 -15.82
C GLU A 2 -2.77 19.50 -15.68
N GLU A 3 -1.93 18.51 -15.36
CA GLU A 3 -2.41 17.18 -14.98
C GLU A 3 -3.27 17.38 -13.74
N LEU A 4 -4.59 17.31 -13.91
CA LEU A 4 -5.57 17.23 -12.84
C LEU A 4 -5.32 15.91 -12.11
N LYS A 5 -4.30 15.88 -11.25
CA LYS A 5 -4.07 14.81 -10.29
C LYS A 5 -5.16 15.02 -9.24
N THR A 6 -6.33 14.43 -9.49
CA THR A 6 -7.41 14.42 -8.53
C THR A 6 -6.81 13.95 -7.21
N PRO A 7 -6.88 14.76 -6.13
CA PRO A 7 -6.25 14.40 -4.88
C PRO A 7 -6.79 13.04 -4.46
N PHE A 8 -5.91 12.20 -3.91
CA PHE A 8 -6.28 10.83 -3.55
C PHE A 8 -7.55 10.80 -2.70
N GLU A 9 -7.74 11.80 -1.85
CA GLU A 9 -8.92 12.02 -1.02
C GLU A 9 -10.25 12.11 -1.78
N GLU A 10 -10.27 12.68 -2.99
CA GLU A 10 -11.48 12.83 -3.83
C GLU A 10 -11.79 11.61 -4.69
N LEU A 11 -10.90 10.60 -4.69
CA LEU A 11 -11.14 9.35 -5.39
C LEU A 11 -12.19 8.49 -4.67
N THR A 12 -13.01 7.78 -5.45
CA THR A 12 -13.90 6.76 -4.89
C THR A 12 -13.09 5.58 -4.34
N LEU A 13 -13.65 4.85 -3.38
CA LEU A 13 -12.99 3.69 -2.76
C LEU A 13 -12.43 2.70 -3.80
N ILE A 14 -13.21 2.40 -4.85
CA ILE A 14 -12.80 1.49 -5.93
C ILE A 14 -11.56 2.02 -6.66
N LYS A 15 -11.51 3.31 -6.97
CA LYS A 15 -10.34 3.93 -7.61
C LYS A 15 -9.12 3.92 -6.69
N LYS A 16 -9.32 4.15 -5.38
CA LYS A 16 -8.25 4.05 -4.37
C LYS A 16 -7.67 2.64 -4.32
N ILE A 17 -8.54 1.62 -4.29
CA ILE A 17 -8.14 0.22 -4.31
C ILE A 17 -7.29 -0.08 -5.54
N HIS A 18 -7.78 0.26 -6.74
CA HIS A 18 -7.04 0.04 -7.99
C HIS A 18 -5.67 0.71 -7.98
N LEU A 19 -5.59 1.98 -7.55
CA LEU A 19 -4.32 2.70 -7.46
C LEU A 19 -3.35 2.04 -6.49
N ILE A 20 -3.83 1.66 -5.30
CA ILE A 20 -3.01 0.99 -4.28
C ILE A 20 -2.53 -0.36 -4.81
N ASP A 21 -3.40 -1.14 -5.43
CA ASP A 21 -3.10 -2.44 -6.03
C ASP A 21 -2.00 -2.32 -7.10
N GLU A 22 -2.14 -1.38 -8.03
CA GLU A 22 -1.13 -1.11 -9.07
C GLU A 22 0.23 -0.72 -8.48
N ILE A 23 0.25 0.11 -7.43
CA ILE A 23 1.50 0.53 -6.76
C ILE A 23 2.12 -0.65 -6.01
N ILE A 24 1.32 -1.49 -5.35
CA ILE A 24 1.78 -2.68 -4.65
C ILE A 24 2.43 -3.64 -5.65
N ASP A 25 1.75 -3.94 -6.76
CA ASP A 25 2.27 -4.87 -7.77
C ASP A 25 3.54 -4.34 -8.46
N SER A 26 3.53 -3.07 -8.90
CA SER A 26 4.65 -2.47 -9.66
C SER A 26 5.84 -2.01 -8.82
N LYS A 27 5.74 -1.93 -7.49
CA LYS A 27 6.88 -1.49 -6.65
C LYS A 27 7.17 -2.43 -5.52
N ILE A 28 6.13 -2.80 -4.78
CA ILE A 28 6.30 -3.50 -3.52
C ILE A 28 6.56 -4.97 -3.79
N ARG A 29 5.76 -5.60 -4.66
CA ARG A 29 5.94 -6.98 -5.05
C ARG A 29 7.27 -7.19 -5.78
N GLU A 30 7.63 -6.34 -6.73
CA GLU A 30 8.96 -6.39 -7.38
C GLU A 30 10.11 -6.32 -6.36
N PHE A 31 10.00 -5.43 -5.36
CA PHE A 31 11.02 -5.28 -4.32
C PHE A 31 11.07 -6.49 -3.37
N LEU A 32 9.92 -7.05 -2.99
CA LEU A 32 9.83 -8.20 -2.08
C LEU A 32 10.26 -9.50 -2.73
N GLN A 33 9.93 -9.70 -4.01
CA GLN A 33 10.32 -10.91 -4.75
C GLN A 33 11.84 -11.02 -4.90
N ALA A 34 12.54 -9.88 -4.98
CA ALA A 34 14.01 -9.85 -4.94
C ALA A 34 14.59 -10.40 -3.62
N ASP A 35 13.84 -10.29 -2.53
CA ASP A 35 14.16 -10.81 -1.20
C ASP A 35 13.54 -12.20 -0.93
N GLY A 36 12.84 -12.79 -1.91
CA GLY A 36 12.16 -14.08 -1.78
C GLY A 36 10.86 -14.03 -0.96
N GLY A 37 10.29 -12.85 -0.76
CA GLY A 37 8.97 -12.64 -0.17
C GLY A 37 7.94 -12.17 -1.19
N ASP A 38 6.68 -12.14 -0.78
CA ASP A 38 5.59 -11.58 -1.56
C ASP A 38 4.55 -10.93 -0.62
N VAL A 39 3.61 -10.17 -1.18
CA VAL A 39 2.57 -9.47 -0.43
C VAL A 39 1.28 -9.52 -1.21
N ASP A 40 0.18 -9.70 -0.50
CA ASP A 40 -1.17 -9.71 -1.07
C ASP A 40 -2.02 -8.60 -0.45
N LEU A 41 -2.78 -7.89 -1.29
CA LEU A 41 -3.73 -6.89 -0.84
C LEU A 41 -5.04 -7.58 -0.47
N ILE A 42 -5.36 -7.59 0.82
CA ILE A 42 -6.55 -8.30 1.33
C ILE A 42 -7.78 -7.43 1.26
N ASP A 43 -7.67 -6.19 1.75
CA ASP A 43 -8.81 -5.28 1.82
C ASP A 43 -8.35 -3.82 1.95
N VAL A 44 -9.19 -2.90 1.50
CA VAL A 44 -8.99 -1.45 1.72
C VAL A 44 -10.26 -0.86 2.25
N LYS A 45 -10.17 -0.17 3.39
CA LYS A 45 -11.28 0.51 4.04
C LYS A 45 -11.02 1.99 4.11
N GLU A 46 -12.07 2.77 3.89
CA GLU A 46 -12.03 4.20 4.13
C GLU A 46 -12.81 4.54 5.40
N THR A 47 -12.13 5.12 6.38
CA THR A 47 -12.72 5.53 7.66
C THR A 47 -12.46 7.03 7.87
N ARG A 48 -13.50 7.85 7.72
CA ARG A 48 -13.45 9.30 8.02
C ARG A 48 -12.29 10.03 7.30
N GLY A 49 -12.04 9.70 6.03
CA GLY A 49 -10.96 10.28 5.24
C GLY A 49 -9.59 9.62 5.43
N LEU A 50 -9.49 8.59 6.27
CA LEU A 50 -8.30 7.73 6.39
C LEU A 50 -8.50 6.48 5.54
N THR A 51 -7.43 6.01 4.89
CA THR A 51 -7.47 4.81 4.07
C THR A 51 -6.65 3.72 4.76
N ASP A 52 -7.35 2.75 5.33
CA ASP A 52 -6.79 1.60 6.03
C ASP A 52 -6.61 0.45 5.02
N VAL A 53 -5.36 0.10 4.73
CA VAL A 53 -4.97 -0.93 3.77
C VAL A 53 -4.52 -2.16 4.54
N TYR A 54 -5.20 -3.29 4.32
CA TYR A 54 -4.87 -4.56 4.93
C TYR A 54 -4.13 -5.43 3.93
N ILE A 55 -2.91 -5.82 4.30
CA ILE A 55 -2.06 -6.69 3.50
C ILE A 55 -1.76 -7.98 4.26
N SER A 56 -1.50 -9.06 3.54
CA SER A 56 -0.97 -10.29 4.11
C SER A 56 0.37 -10.60 3.47
N TRP A 57 1.34 -10.96 4.30
CA TRP A 57 2.63 -11.39 3.80
C TRP A 57 2.56 -12.81 3.27
N LEU A 58 3.16 -13.03 2.11
CA LEU A 58 3.29 -14.33 1.49
C LEU A 58 4.77 -14.73 1.45
N GLY A 59 5.08 -15.96 1.84
CA GLY A 59 6.44 -16.52 1.77
C GLY A 59 7.23 -16.49 3.08
N ALA A 60 8.55 -16.74 2.97
CA ALA A 60 9.38 -17.19 4.09
C ALA A 60 9.77 -16.09 5.09
N CYS A 61 9.66 -14.81 4.73
CA CYS A 61 10.09 -13.66 5.55
C CYS A 61 8.92 -12.85 6.15
N GLY A 62 7.67 -13.24 5.88
CA GLY A 62 6.47 -12.48 6.26
C GLY A 62 6.26 -12.27 7.77
N GLY A 63 6.94 -13.06 8.61
CA GLY A 63 6.79 -13.03 10.06
C GLY A 63 8.05 -12.71 10.85
N CYS A 64 9.18 -12.36 10.20
CA CYS A 64 10.37 -11.98 10.96
C CYS A 64 10.12 -10.68 11.72
N GLU A 65 10.55 -10.61 12.98
CA GLU A 65 10.47 -9.43 13.87
C GLU A 65 11.05 -8.12 13.27
N SER A 66 11.82 -8.22 12.19
CA SER A 66 12.34 -7.09 11.41
C SER A 66 11.35 -6.52 10.38
N SER A 67 10.19 -7.16 10.15
CA SER A 67 9.17 -6.76 9.15
C SER A 67 8.45 -5.46 9.47
N GLY A 68 8.57 -4.93 10.71
CA GLY A 68 8.05 -3.62 11.07
C GLY A 68 8.67 -2.48 10.25
N GLY A 69 9.97 -2.59 9.90
CA GLY A 69 10.64 -1.61 9.04
C GLY A 69 10.14 -1.66 7.59
N THR A 70 9.85 -2.87 7.10
CA THR A 70 9.31 -3.08 5.74
C THR A 70 7.90 -2.52 5.63
N LEU A 71 7.03 -2.78 6.61
CA LEU A 71 5.67 -2.22 6.61
C LEU A 71 5.67 -0.69 6.61
N TYR A 72 6.52 -0.06 7.42
CA TYR A 72 6.66 1.39 7.43
C TYR A 72 7.13 1.94 6.07
N SER A 73 8.04 1.21 5.41
CA SER A 73 8.52 1.56 4.08
C SER A 73 7.41 1.50 3.03
N ILE A 74 6.59 0.45 3.07
CA ILE A 74 5.40 0.29 2.21
C ILE A 74 4.43 1.46 2.42
N GLN A 75 4.08 1.75 3.66
CA GLN A 75 3.20 2.87 3.99
C GLN A 75 3.76 4.19 3.46
N ARG A 76 5.07 4.42 3.60
CA ARG A 76 5.73 5.63 3.10
C ARG A 76 5.71 5.71 1.57
N ILE A 77 5.90 4.59 0.87
CA ILE A 77 5.83 4.55 -0.59
C ILE A 77 4.41 4.89 -1.06
N LEU A 78 3.39 4.27 -0.47
CA LEU A 78 1.99 4.53 -0.81
C LEU A 78 1.60 6.00 -0.59
N ASN A 79 1.91 6.54 0.59
CA ASN A 79 1.69 7.95 0.91
C ASN A 79 2.45 8.88 -0.06
N GLY A 80 3.69 8.57 -0.40
CA GLY A 80 4.48 9.35 -1.36
C GLY A 80 3.99 9.27 -2.81
N GLN A 81 3.49 8.11 -3.26
CA GLN A 81 2.94 7.95 -4.63
C GLN A 81 1.59 8.64 -4.79
N CYS A 82 0.74 8.53 -3.76
CA CYS A 82 -0.58 9.13 -3.73
C CYS A 82 -0.59 10.59 -3.23
N GLU A 83 0.59 11.15 -2.93
CA GLU A 83 0.77 12.51 -2.36
C GLU A 83 -0.19 12.78 -1.19
N THR A 84 -0.32 11.81 -0.29
CA THR A 84 -1.20 11.87 0.88
C THR A 84 -0.47 11.37 2.12
N ASP A 85 -0.98 11.67 3.31
CA ASP A 85 -0.50 11.13 4.60
C ASP A 85 -1.60 10.33 5.34
N THR A 86 -2.69 10.03 4.62
CA THR A 86 -3.90 9.42 5.18
C THR A 86 -3.92 7.90 5.07
N ILE A 87 -2.95 7.31 4.36
CA ILE A 87 -2.87 5.86 4.12
C ILE A 87 -2.16 5.20 5.30
N ARG A 88 -2.80 4.17 5.85
CA ARG A 88 -2.31 3.35 6.95
C ARG A 88 -2.28 1.90 6.51
N VAL A 89 -1.17 1.23 6.76
CA VAL A 89 -0.99 -0.17 6.34
C VAL A 89 -1.01 -1.06 7.57
N TYR A 90 -1.80 -2.13 7.49
CA TYR A 90 -1.95 -3.12 8.54
C TYR A 90 -1.65 -4.50 7.97
N THR A 91 -0.90 -5.31 8.71
CA THR A 91 -0.78 -6.74 8.42
C THR A 91 -1.94 -7.48 9.04
N VAL A 92 -2.47 -8.48 8.35
CA VAL A 92 -3.44 -9.44 8.91
C VAL A 92 -2.86 -10.84 9.05
#